data_AF-A0A0M4DUT0-F1
#
_entry.id   AF-A0A0M4DUT0-F1
#
_cell.length_a   1.000
_cell.length_b   1.000
_cell.length_c   1.000
_cell.angle_alpha   90.00
_cell.angle_beta   90.00
_cell.angle_gamma   90.00
#
_symmetry.space_group_name_H-M   'P 1'
#
loop_
_entity.id
_entity.type
_entity.pdbx_description
1 polymer ?
#
loop_
_entity_poly.entity_id
_entity_poly.type
_entity_poly.pdbx_seq_one_letter_code
_entity_poly.pdbx_strand_id
1 'polypeptide(L)'
;MARWGLAARYCDPAKAERAVVRAGEVSARVYRSWEDFGAGYAIGRCLHFDEEEFGPWYTEVLDIHKTLTTDPESPWLTVPWQ
;
A
#
# COMPACT_ATOMS: atom_id res chain seq x y z
N MET A 1 7.65 0.58 5.00
CA MET A 1 8.98 1.13 5.34
C MET A 1 9.00 1.96 6.62
N ALA A 2 8.16 3.00 6.79
CA ALA A 2 8.20 3.85 8.00
C ALA A 2 8.09 3.09 9.33
N ARG A 3 7.12 2.16 9.44
CA ARG A 3 6.98 1.29 10.63
C ARG A 3 8.23 0.46 10.95
N TRP A 4 8.90 -0.04 9.91
CA TRP A 4 10.12 -0.85 10.07
C TRP A 4 11.30 0.03 10.46
N GLY A 5 11.42 1.22 9.87
CA GLY A 5 12.42 2.21 10.25
C GLY A 5 12.31 2.59 11.72
N LEU A 6 11.08 2.78 12.22
CA LEU A 6 10.84 3.06 13.64
C LEU A 6 11.21 1.87 14.52
N ALA A 7 10.70 0.67 14.21
CA ALA A 7 10.95 -0.55 14.99
C ALA A 7 12.46 -0.91 15.06
N ALA A 8 13.19 -0.67 13.98
CA ALA A 8 14.63 -0.88 13.90
C ALA A 8 15.45 0.35 14.37
N ARG A 9 14.81 1.37 14.96
CA ARG A 9 15.45 2.58 15.51
C ARG A 9 16.24 3.42 14.49
N TYR A 10 15.92 3.29 13.20
CA TYR A 10 16.48 4.12 12.12
C TYR A 10 15.79 5.48 11.98
N CYS A 11 14.64 5.69 12.64
CA CYS A 11 14.00 7.00 12.73
C CYS A 11 13.24 7.18 14.04
N ASP A 12 13.00 8.44 14.40
CA ASP A 12 12.08 8.80 15.47
C ASP A 12 10.60 8.73 15.00
N PRO A 13 9.62 8.72 15.94
CA PRO A 13 8.20 8.67 15.61
C PRO A 13 7.74 9.81 14.69
N ALA A 14 8.20 11.04 14.93
CA ALA A 14 7.78 12.20 14.14
C ALA A 14 8.25 12.10 12.68
N LYS A 15 9.45 11.55 12.45
CA LYS A 15 9.97 11.27 11.11
C LYS A 15 9.18 10.15 10.43
N ALA A 16 8.80 9.10 11.17
CA ALA A 16 7.96 8.03 10.64
C ALA A 16 6.58 8.55 10.22
N GLU A 17 5.94 9.37 11.05
CA GLU A 17 4.64 9.98 10.77
C GLU A 17 4.69 10.87 9.52
N ARG A 18 5.66 11.79 9.45
CA ARG A 18 5.84 12.65 8.26
C ARG A 18 6.03 11.83 6.99
N ALA A 19 6.76 10.72 7.05
CA ALA A 19 6.94 9.85 5.90
C ALA A 19 5.63 9.19 5.45
N VAL A 20 4.77 8.77 6.38
CA VAL A 20 3.45 8.19 6.07
C VAL A 20 2.53 9.25 5.47
N VAL A 21 2.41 10.43 6.09
CA VAL A 21 1.58 11.52 5.57
C VAL A 21 2.03 11.93 4.17
N ARG A 22 3.34 12.11 3.97
CA ARG A 22 3.89 12.47 2.67
C ARG A 22 3.60 11.42 1.59
N ALA A 23 3.70 10.13 1.94
CA ALA A 23 3.32 9.06 1.01
C ALA A 23 1.85 9.15 0.62
N GLY A 24 0.95 9.36 1.60
CA GLY A 24 -0.47 9.56 1.36
C GLY A 24 -0.77 10.72 0.43
N GLU A 25 -0.17 11.90 0.68
CA GLU A 25 -0.35 13.09 -0.17
C GLU A 25 0.10 12.87 -1.63
N VAL A 26 1.18 12.11 -1.83
CA VAL A 26 1.66 11.81 -3.18
C VAL A 26 0.73 10.81 -3.85
N SER A 27 0.29 9.78 -3.13
CA SER A 27 -0.66 8.78 -3.63
C SER A 27 -1.99 9.40 -4.03
N ALA A 28 -2.55 10.30 -3.22
CA ALA A 28 -3.79 11.03 -3.51
C ALA A 28 -3.73 11.86 -4.81
N ARG A 29 -2.55 12.33 -5.21
CA ARG A 29 -2.36 13.09 -6.46
C ARG A 29 -2.26 12.21 -7.70
N VAL A 30 -1.89 10.93 -7.52
CA VAL A 30 -1.59 10.01 -8.62
C VAL A 30 -2.76 9.06 -8.88
N TYR A 31 -3.39 8.56 -7.83
CA TYR A 31 -4.47 7.57 -7.90
C TYR A 31 -5.82 8.23 -7.59
N ARG A 32 -6.89 7.66 -8.14
CA ARG A 32 -8.24 8.25 -8.06
C ARG A 32 -9.17 7.52 -7.10
N SER A 33 -8.77 6.35 -6.63
CA SER A 33 -9.52 5.54 -5.69
C SER A 33 -8.61 4.56 -4.94
N TRP A 34 -9.17 3.90 -3.92
CA TRP A 34 -8.48 2.83 -3.20
C TRP A 34 -8.12 1.66 -4.13
N GLU A 35 -8.99 1.32 -5.08
CA GLU A 35 -8.76 0.29 -6.09
C GLU A 35 -7.55 0.64 -6.98
N ASP A 36 -7.50 1.86 -7.51
CA ASP A 36 -6.40 2.33 -8.34
C ASP A 36 -5.07 2.28 -7.58
N PHE A 37 -5.07 2.74 -6.32
CA PHE A 37 -3.90 2.69 -5.46
C PHE A 37 -3.42 1.27 -5.19
N GLY A 38 -4.35 0.36 -4.88
CA GLY A 38 -4.06 -1.05 -4.64
C GLY A 38 -3.49 -1.76 -5.86
N ALA A 39 -4.05 -1.52 -7.05
CA ALA A 39 -3.54 -2.08 -8.30
C ALA A 39 -2.13 -1.57 -8.61
N GLY A 40 -1.88 -0.26 -8.41
CA GLY A 40 -0.55 0.32 -8.56
C GLY A 40 0.47 -0.28 -7.59
N TYR A 41 0.07 -0.51 -6.34
CA TYR A 41 0.92 -1.19 -5.35
C TYR A 41 1.25 -2.63 -5.75
N ALA A 42 0.27 -3.38 -6.27
CA ALA A 42 0.46 -4.76 -6.72
C ALA A 42 1.48 -4.86 -7.85
N ILE A 43 1.33 -4.03 -8.88
CA ILE A 43 2.28 -3.97 -10.00
C ILE A 43 3.68 -3.59 -9.50
N GLY A 44 3.79 -2.59 -8.60
CA GLY A 44 5.07 -2.20 -8.04
C GLY A 44 5.77 -3.31 -7.27
N ARG A 45 5.01 -4.15 -6.54
CA ARG A 45 5.55 -5.33 -5.85
C ARG A 45 6.02 -6.40 -6.83
N CYS A 46 5.25 -6.69 -7.88
CA CYS A 46 5.68 -7.65 -8.90
C CYS A 46 6.94 -7.18 -9.64
N LEU A 47 6.99 -5.92 -10.07
CA LEU A 47 8.18 -5.37 -10.74
C LEU A 47 9.45 -5.41 -9.87
N HIS A 48 9.29 -5.27 -8.55
CA HIS A 48 10.43 -5.22 -7.64
C HIS A 48 10.91 -6.60 -7.18
N PHE A 49 10.01 -7.59 -7.06
CA PHE A 49 10.31 -8.83 -6.33
C PHE A 49 10.07 -10.12 -7.13
N ASP A 50 9.41 -10.07 -8.29
CA ASP A 50 8.90 -11.28 -8.95
C ASP A 50 9.85 -11.85 -10.00
N GLU A 51 11.01 -11.24 -10.27
CA GLU A 51 11.96 -11.68 -11.31
C GLU A 51 11.28 -12.01 -12.67
N GLU A 52 10.16 -11.32 -12.98
CA GLU A 52 9.28 -11.56 -14.14
C GLU A 52 8.47 -12.87 -14.14
N GLU A 53 8.58 -13.71 -13.11
CA GLU A 53 7.68 -14.82 -12.88
C GLU A 53 6.52 -14.34 -12.01
N PHE A 54 5.29 -14.24 -12.54
CA PHE A 54 4.09 -13.86 -11.77
C PHE A 54 3.75 -14.87 -10.66
N GLY A 55 4.53 -14.87 -9.60
CA GLY A 55 4.65 -15.95 -8.63
C GLY A 55 3.82 -15.70 -7.38
N PRO A 56 4.24 -16.22 -6.21
CA PRO A 56 3.48 -16.09 -4.96
C PRO A 56 3.27 -14.63 -4.54
N TRP A 57 4.12 -13.71 -4.98
CA TRP A 57 3.97 -12.28 -4.69
C TRP A 57 2.78 -11.65 -5.41
N TYR A 58 2.53 -12.05 -6.66
CA TYR A 58 1.36 -11.57 -7.39
C TYR A 58 0.06 -12.07 -6.75
N THR A 59 -0.03 -13.37 -6.47
CA THR A 59 -1.25 -13.97 -5.92
C THR A 59 -1.56 -13.46 -4.51
N GLU A 60 -0.55 -13.33 -3.64
CA GLU A 60 -0.72 -12.77 -2.30
C GLU A 60 -1.27 -11.35 -2.37
N VAL A 61 -0.68 -10.48 -3.20
CA VAL A 61 -1.13 -9.09 -3.28
C VAL A 61 -2.50 -8.97 -3.95
N LEU A 62 -2.81 -9.85 -4.92
CA LEU A 62 -4.14 -9.92 -5.53
C LEU A 62 -5.21 -10.31 -4.50
N ASP A 63 -4.95 -11.29 -3.65
CA ASP A 63 -5.90 -11.74 -2.63
C ASP A 63 -6.14 -10.66 -1.56
N ILE A 64 -5.09 -9.94 -1.16
CA ILE A 64 -5.21 -8.78 -0.28
C ILE A 64 -6.05 -7.69 -0.95
N HIS A 65 -5.77 -7.37 -2.21
CA HIS A 65 -6.52 -6.35 -2.95
C HIS A 65 -8.01 -6.69 -3.05
N LYS A 66 -8.35 -7.94 -3.38
CA LYS A 66 -9.74 -8.41 -3.39
C LYS A 66 -10.39 -8.29 -2.03
N THR A 67 -9.71 -8.75 -0.97
CA THR A 67 -10.25 -8.68 0.40
C THR A 67 -10.56 -7.22 0.77
N LEU A 68 -9.61 -6.31 0.56
CA LEU A 68 -9.80 -4.90 0.88
C LEU A 68 -10.91 -4.22 0.06
N THR A 69 -11.20 -4.68 -1.15
CA THR A 69 -12.24 -4.09 -2.02
C THR A 69 -13.61 -4.75 -1.88
N THR A 70 -13.72 -5.87 -1.16
CA THR A 70 -14.96 -6.65 -1.08
C THR A 70 -15.46 -6.91 0.34
N ASP A 71 -14.57 -6.92 1.34
CA ASP A 71 -14.94 -7.11 2.73
C ASP A 71 -15.72 -5.88 3.24
N PRO A 72 -16.98 -6.03 3.69
CA PRO A 72 -17.79 -4.94 4.20
C PRO A 72 -17.17 -4.17 5.39
N GLU A 73 -16.32 -4.83 6.18
CA GLU A 73 -15.61 -4.21 7.30
C GLU A 73 -14.29 -3.54 6.87
N SER A 74 -13.96 -3.61 5.58
CA SER A 74 -12.73 -3.02 5.05
C SER A 74 -12.70 -1.51 5.23
N PRO A 75 -11.55 -0.94 5.66
CA PRO A 75 -11.35 0.50 5.67
C PRO A 75 -11.48 1.12 4.27
N TRP A 76 -11.26 0.38 3.19
CA TRP A 76 -11.37 0.92 1.82
C TRP A 76 -12.82 1.14 1.39
N LEU A 77 -13.78 0.46 2.04
CA LEU A 77 -15.21 0.69 1.81
C LEU A 77 -15.81 1.66 2.83
N THR A 78 -15.20 1.81 4.01
CA THR A 78 -15.72 2.65 5.11
C THR A 78 -15.06 4.03 5.21
N VAL A 79 -13.87 4.22 4.64
CA VAL A 79 -13.15 5.50 4.59
C VAL A 79 -13.11 6.01 3.13
N PRO A 80 -13.64 7.22 2.84
CA PRO A 80 -13.60 7.75 1.49
C PRO A 80 -12.16 8.05 1.06
N TRP A 81 -11.88 7.87 -0.23
CA TRP A 81 -10.68 8.42 -0.86
C TRP A 81 -10.72 9.96 -0.83
N GLN A 82 -9.58 10.62 -0.62
CA GLN A 82 -9.42 12.07 -0.47
C GLN A 82 -8.26 12.58 -1.30
#